data_AF-A0A7X6NHP8-F1
#
_entry.id   AF-A0A7X6NHP8-F1
#
_cell.length_a   1.000
_cell.length_b   1.000
_cell.length_c   1.000
_cell.angle_alpha   90.00
_cell.angle_beta   90.00
_cell.angle_gamma   90.00
#
_symmetry.space_group_name_H-M   'P 1'
#
loop_
_entity.id
_entity.type
_entity.pdbx_description
1 polymer ?
#
loop_
_entity_poly.entity_id
_entity_poly.type
_entity_poly.pdbx_seq_one_letter_code
_entity_poly.pdbx_strand_id
1 'polypeptide(L)'
;MSFEEMEHFLNNIKSVLSSKVIIDSNNEIREIHVLADNSRHSKQIARDIRTALLSKFNEDVDYKIISVAQIDKNMSFNSDFRLLYEGYINETTPEKIKIKTKLTWDGKEFIGEAEGFKSDKQSLIVAARSTLDAIRQAIEFDCFILEDIQYTKIAGEKALIVAINQINNGKENISVGASIIEDNQIDSAIKATLNAINRKICLLIKD
;
A
#
# COMPACT_ATOMS: atom_id res chain seq x y z
N MET A 1 -4.14 -33.11 1.58
CA MET A 1 -4.31 -31.96 0.68
C MET A 1 -4.25 -30.72 1.56
N SER A 2 -3.42 -29.71 1.25
CA SER A 2 -3.34 -28.54 2.14
C SER A 2 -4.49 -27.58 1.81
N PHE A 3 -5.31 -27.27 2.80
CA PHE A 3 -6.38 -26.27 2.70
C PHE A 3 -5.82 -24.88 2.32
N GLU A 4 -4.56 -24.62 2.62
CA GLU A 4 -3.83 -23.41 2.20
C GLU A 4 -3.69 -23.33 0.66
N GLU A 5 -3.52 -24.49 -0.02
CA GLU A 5 -3.47 -24.55 -1.48
C GLU A 5 -4.84 -24.22 -2.09
N MET A 6 -5.93 -24.66 -1.44
CA MET A 6 -7.29 -24.31 -1.86
C MET A 6 -7.55 -22.81 -1.68
N GLU A 7 -7.25 -22.26 -0.50
CA GLU A 7 -7.36 -20.82 -0.22
C GLU A 7 -6.58 -19.99 -1.24
N HIS A 8 -5.34 -20.37 -1.52
CA HIS A 8 -4.51 -19.69 -2.52
C HIS A 8 -5.11 -19.75 -3.93
N PHE A 9 -5.66 -20.91 -4.32
CA PHE A 9 -6.32 -21.06 -5.60
C PHE A 9 -7.59 -20.22 -5.72
N LEU A 10 -8.45 -20.25 -4.70
CA LEU A 10 -9.70 -19.48 -4.66
C LEU A 10 -9.46 -17.97 -4.70
N ASN A 11 -8.37 -17.49 -4.10
CA ASN A 11 -7.97 -16.07 -4.15
C ASN A 11 -7.63 -15.58 -5.58
N ASN A 12 -7.41 -16.48 -6.55
CA ASN A 12 -7.20 -16.11 -7.94
C ASN A 12 -8.50 -15.95 -8.73
N ILE A 13 -9.66 -16.29 -8.15
CA ILE A 13 -10.97 -16.06 -8.78
C ILE A 13 -11.23 -14.55 -8.86
N LYS A 14 -11.65 -14.07 -10.04
CA LYS A 14 -11.97 -12.65 -10.25
C LYS A 14 -12.93 -12.14 -9.17
N SER A 15 -12.63 -10.97 -8.61
CA SER A 15 -13.32 -10.28 -7.50
C SER A 15 -13.08 -10.85 -6.09
N VAL A 16 -12.48 -12.03 -5.94
CA VAL A 16 -12.12 -12.56 -4.62
C VAL A 16 -10.84 -11.86 -4.14
N LEU A 17 -10.88 -11.35 -2.92
CA LEU A 17 -9.77 -10.66 -2.25
C LEU A 17 -9.03 -11.61 -1.32
N SER A 18 -9.78 -12.39 -0.56
CA SER A 18 -9.26 -13.43 0.32
C SER A 18 -10.31 -14.51 0.57
N SER A 19 -9.86 -15.68 1.00
CA SER A 19 -10.71 -16.80 1.36
C SER A 19 -10.10 -17.57 2.54
N LYS A 20 -10.98 -18.17 3.35
CA LYS A 20 -10.63 -19.02 4.47
C LYS A 20 -11.48 -20.29 4.43
N VAL A 21 -10.83 -21.44 4.51
CA VAL A 21 -11.48 -22.74 4.57
C VAL A 21 -11.38 -23.25 6.01
N ILE A 22 -12.53 -23.55 6.61
CA ILE A 22 -12.63 -24.14 7.94
C ILE A 22 -13.01 -25.60 7.76
N ILE A 23 -12.17 -26.50 8.30
CA ILE A 23 -12.41 -27.93 8.32
C ILE A 23 -12.85 -28.40 9.70
N ASP A 24 -13.53 -29.54 9.74
CA ASP A 24 -13.89 -30.21 10.99
C ASP A 24 -12.81 -31.21 11.45
N SER A 25 -13.10 -31.94 12.53
CA SER A 25 -12.21 -32.98 13.07
C SER A 25 -12.03 -34.20 12.15
N ASN A 26 -12.89 -34.35 11.14
CA ASN A 26 -12.83 -35.42 10.15
C ASN A 26 -12.13 -34.96 8.85
N ASN A 27 -11.56 -33.75 8.86
CA ASN A 27 -10.89 -33.14 7.71
C ASN A 27 -11.85 -32.83 6.54
N GLU A 28 -13.14 -32.65 6.84
CA GLU A 28 -14.18 -32.25 5.88
C GLU A 28 -14.39 -30.73 5.91
N ILE A 29 -14.75 -30.14 4.77
CA ILE A 29 -14.99 -28.69 4.68
C ILE A 29 -16.30 -28.34 5.39
N ARG A 30 -16.20 -27.58 6.48
CA ARG A 30 -17.35 -27.12 7.26
C ARG A 30 -17.86 -25.77 6.77
N GLU A 31 -16.96 -24.82 6.54
CA GLU A 31 -17.30 -23.45 6.13
C GLU A 31 -16.23 -22.89 5.19
N ILE A 32 -16.66 -22.05 4.25
CA ILE A 32 -15.78 -21.27 3.38
C ILE A 32 -16.18 -19.81 3.51
N HIS A 33 -15.30 -19.00 4.06
CA HIS A 33 -15.49 -17.55 4.20
C HIS A 33 -14.72 -16.85 3.08
N VAL A 34 -15.39 -15.95 2.37
CA VAL A 34 -14.84 -15.29 1.20
C VAL A 34 -15.06 -13.80 1.35
N LEU A 35 -13.99 -13.04 1.23
CA LEU A 35 -14.06 -11.60 1.07
C LEU A 35 -13.91 -11.29 -0.42
N ALA A 36 -14.86 -10.54 -0.97
CA ALA A 36 -14.86 -10.15 -2.37
C ALA A 36 -15.12 -8.65 -2.54
N ASP A 37 -14.71 -8.12 -3.68
CA ASP A 37 -15.16 -6.79 -4.09
C ASP A 37 -16.63 -6.84 -4.59
N ASN A 38 -17.28 -5.68 -4.66
CA ASN A 38 -18.68 -5.55 -5.11
C ASN A 38 -18.85 -5.50 -6.64
N SER A 39 -17.82 -5.83 -7.43
CA SER A 39 -17.92 -5.78 -8.90
C SER A 39 -18.78 -6.90 -9.49
N ARG A 40 -19.11 -7.92 -8.70
CA ARG A 40 -19.92 -9.09 -9.09
C ARG A 40 -20.95 -9.40 -8.01
N HIS A 41 -22.01 -10.12 -8.35
CA HIS A 41 -23.02 -10.52 -7.36
C HIS A 41 -22.51 -11.70 -6.50
N SER A 42 -22.70 -11.66 -5.18
CA SER A 42 -22.28 -12.71 -4.22
C SER A 42 -22.63 -14.15 -4.63
N LYS A 43 -23.87 -14.39 -5.06
CA LYS A 43 -24.32 -15.71 -5.58
C LYS A 43 -23.51 -16.20 -6.78
N GLN A 44 -23.04 -15.31 -7.64
CA GLN A 44 -22.20 -15.67 -8.78
C GLN A 44 -20.81 -16.09 -8.33
N ILE A 45 -20.24 -15.36 -7.35
CA ILE A 45 -18.95 -15.68 -6.74
C ILE A 45 -19.02 -17.04 -6.04
N ALA A 46 -20.05 -17.29 -5.23
CA ALA A 46 -20.25 -18.58 -4.56
C ALA A 46 -20.38 -19.75 -5.57
N ARG A 47 -21.06 -19.54 -6.69
CA ARG A 47 -21.16 -20.54 -7.77
C ARG A 47 -19.82 -20.84 -8.42
N ASP A 48 -19.02 -19.81 -8.68
CA ASP A 48 -17.69 -19.98 -9.28
C ASP A 48 -16.76 -20.73 -8.32
N ILE A 49 -16.78 -20.41 -7.03
CA ILE A 49 -16.01 -21.12 -6.00
C ILE A 49 -16.39 -22.59 -5.95
N ARG A 50 -17.69 -22.91 -5.91
CA ARG A 50 -18.15 -24.30 -5.94
C ARG A 50 -17.64 -25.03 -7.19
N THR A 51 -17.74 -24.38 -8.35
CA THR A 51 -17.28 -24.95 -9.62
C THR A 51 -15.76 -25.14 -9.62
N ALA A 52 -15.01 -24.21 -9.04
CA ALA A 52 -13.56 -24.24 -8.89
C ALA A 52 -13.11 -25.38 -7.97
N LEU A 53 -13.76 -25.56 -6.82
CA LEU A 53 -13.50 -26.65 -5.89
C LEU A 53 -13.75 -28.02 -6.52
N LEU A 54 -14.90 -28.18 -7.17
CA LEU A 54 -15.24 -29.43 -7.85
C LEU A 54 -14.27 -29.76 -8.99
N SER A 55 -13.92 -28.76 -9.82
CA SER A 55 -13.09 -29.00 -11.02
C SER A 55 -11.59 -29.19 -10.70
N LYS A 56 -11.05 -28.49 -9.70
CA LYS A 56 -9.62 -28.52 -9.39
C LYS A 56 -9.27 -29.52 -8.29
N PHE A 57 -10.14 -29.65 -7.29
CA PHE A 57 -9.87 -30.44 -6.08
C PHE A 57 -10.79 -31.65 -5.94
N ASN A 58 -11.78 -31.81 -6.83
CA ASN A 58 -12.79 -32.86 -6.78
C ASN A 58 -13.63 -32.82 -5.48
N GLU A 59 -13.81 -31.61 -4.92
CA GLU A 59 -14.59 -31.32 -3.72
C GLU A 59 -15.97 -30.76 -4.10
N ASP A 60 -17.04 -31.53 -3.86
CA ASP A 60 -18.42 -31.07 -4.08
C ASP A 60 -19.01 -30.51 -2.78
N VAL A 61 -19.05 -29.19 -2.69
CA VAL A 61 -19.57 -28.47 -1.52
C VAL A 61 -20.95 -27.87 -1.78
N ASP A 62 -21.80 -27.81 -0.75
CA ASP A 62 -23.07 -27.08 -0.82
C ASP A 62 -22.78 -25.56 -0.88
N TYR A 63 -23.58 -24.80 -1.64
CA TYR A 63 -23.46 -23.34 -1.67
C TYR A 63 -23.77 -22.71 -0.29
N LYS A 64 -24.50 -23.41 0.59
CA LYS A 64 -24.86 -22.91 1.93
C LYS A 64 -23.68 -22.73 2.87
N ILE A 65 -22.58 -23.46 2.66
CA ILE A 65 -21.38 -23.33 3.49
C ILE A 65 -20.43 -22.24 2.98
N ILE A 66 -20.75 -21.61 1.84
CA ILE A 66 -19.96 -20.54 1.24
C ILE A 66 -20.59 -19.20 1.63
N SER A 67 -19.92 -18.48 2.54
CA SER A 67 -20.27 -17.12 2.91
C SER A 67 -19.43 -16.13 2.12
N VAL A 68 -20.09 -15.22 1.39
CA VAL A 68 -19.41 -14.17 0.62
C VAL A 68 -19.75 -12.81 1.22
N ALA A 69 -18.78 -12.20 1.88
CA ALA A 69 -18.81 -10.81 2.29
C ALA A 69 -18.31 -9.94 1.13
N GLN A 70 -19.05 -8.88 0.81
CA GLN A 70 -18.67 -7.95 -0.25
C GLN A 70 -18.30 -6.59 0.33
N ILE A 71 -17.14 -6.08 -0.06
CA ILE A 71 -16.70 -4.72 0.24
C ILE A 71 -16.71 -3.89 -1.04
N ASP A 72 -17.02 -2.61 -0.90
CA ASP A 72 -16.93 -1.71 -2.04
C ASP A 72 -15.48 -1.67 -2.52
N LYS A 73 -15.20 -1.95 -3.79
CA LYS A 73 -13.83 -1.88 -4.31
C LYS A 73 -13.25 -0.47 -4.14
N ASN A 74 -14.15 0.51 -4.15
CA ASN A 74 -13.89 1.92 -3.93
C ASN A 74 -14.15 2.35 -2.49
N MET A 75 -14.37 1.41 -1.56
CA MET A 75 -14.20 1.67 -0.15
C MET A 75 -12.70 1.90 0.02
N SER A 76 -12.29 3.14 -0.23
CA SER A 76 -11.20 3.74 0.53
C SER A 76 -11.48 3.28 1.95
N PHE A 77 -10.56 2.56 2.56
CA PHE A 77 -10.55 2.49 4.00
C PHE A 77 -10.52 3.96 4.42
N ASN A 78 -11.69 4.51 4.78
CA ASN A 78 -11.80 5.74 5.53
C ASN A 78 -11.34 5.38 6.93
N SER A 79 -10.08 4.98 7.06
CA SER A 79 -9.35 5.47 8.21
C SER A 79 -9.15 6.94 7.90
N ASP A 80 -9.39 7.80 8.88
CA ASP A 80 -8.89 9.18 8.88
C ASP A 80 -7.34 9.21 8.91
N PHE A 81 -6.69 8.16 8.40
CA PHE A 81 -5.27 8.01 8.31
C PHE A 81 -4.76 8.84 7.14
N ARG A 82 -4.29 10.02 7.51
CA ARG A 82 -3.53 10.90 6.67
C ARG A 82 -2.34 11.38 7.46
N LEU A 83 -1.13 11.00 7.02
CA LEU A 83 0.08 11.61 7.55
C LEU A 83 0.11 13.07 7.13
N LEU A 84 0.14 13.93 8.14
CA LEU A 84 0.33 15.37 8.00
C LEU A 84 1.82 15.66 8.07
N TYR A 85 2.24 16.65 7.29
CA TYR A 85 3.62 17.08 7.22
C TYR A 85 3.78 18.36 8.05
N GLU A 86 4.58 18.27 9.12
CA GLU A 86 4.81 19.38 10.04
C GLU A 86 6.06 20.19 9.69
N GLY A 87 6.98 19.60 8.92
CA GLY A 87 8.22 20.25 8.50
C GLY A 87 9.41 19.29 8.45
N TYR A 88 10.59 19.85 8.19
CA TYR A 88 11.85 19.13 8.21
C TYR A 88 12.96 19.95 8.84
N ILE A 89 13.98 19.25 9.34
CA ILE A 89 15.25 19.84 9.78
C ILE A 89 16.31 19.39 8.78
N ASN A 90 17.15 20.33 8.35
CA ASN A 90 18.29 20.05 7.49
C ASN A 90 19.60 20.39 8.23
N GLU A 91 20.44 19.38 8.36
CA GLU A 91 21.81 19.48 8.84
C GLU A 91 22.76 19.30 7.65
N THR A 92 23.42 20.38 7.23
CA THR A 92 24.27 20.39 6.03
C THR A 92 25.72 20.68 6.40
N THR A 93 26.64 19.90 5.84
CA THR A 93 28.08 20.21 5.76
C THR A 93 28.44 20.53 4.30
N PRO A 94 29.69 20.90 3.97
CA PRO A 94 30.08 21.08 2.57
C PRO A 94 29.87 19.84 1.69
N GLU A 95 30.06 18.64 2.25
CA GLU A 95 30.03 17.37 1.50
C GLU A 95 28.77 16.54 1.72
N LYS A 96 28.10 16.71 2.87
CA LYS A 96 26.95 15.90 3.27
C LYS A 96 25.73 16.74 3.54
N ILE A 97 24.58 16.12 3.36
CA ILE A 97 23.28 16.62 3.78
C ILE A 97 22.58 15.53 4.57
N LYS A 98 22.01 15.89 5.72
CA LYS A 98 21.13 15.04 6.52
C LYS A 98 19.79 15.75 6.69
N ILE A 99 18.71 15.06 6.38
CA ILE A 99 17.34 15.59 6.49
C ILE A 99 16.57 14.73 7.48
N LYS A 100 15.86 15.40 8.40
CA LYS A 100 14.89 14.80 9.31
C LYS A 100 13.51 15.32 8.96
N THR A 101 12.61 14.47 8.48
CA THR A 101 11.23 14.83 8.15
C THR A 101 10.32 14.48 9.32
N LYS A 102 9.48 15.43 9.73
CA LYS A 102 8.49 15.23 10.80
C LYS A 102 7.09 15.07 10.19
N LEU A 103 6.47 13.93 10.48
CA LEU A 103 5.08 13.64 10.14
C LEU A 103 4.26 13.46 11.41
N THR A 104 2.96 13.71 11.31
CA THR A 104 2.01 13.50 12.40
C THR A 104 0.78 12.74 11.91
N TRP A 105 0.25 11.90 12.78
CA TRP A 105 -1.08 11.31 12.61
C TRP A 105 -1.67 10.99 13.99
N ASP A 106 -2.93 11.37 14.20
CA ASP A 106 -3.67 11.17 15.46
C ASP A 106 -2.88 11.60 16.71
N GLY A 107 -2.25 12.77 16.65
CA GLY A 107 -1.43 13.32 17.74
C GLY A 107 -0.09 12.61 17.99
N LYS A 108 0.22 11.52 17.28
CA LYS A 108 1.53 10.86 17.32
C LYS A 108 2.49 11.48 16.31
N GLU A 109 3.75 11.58 16.69
CA GLU A 109 4.82 12.12 15.86
C GLU A 109 5.72 11.00 15.33
N PHE A 110 6.10 11.12 14.05
CA PHE A 110 7.02 10.20 13.37
C PHE A 110 8.15 11.01 12.75
N ILE A 111 9.40 10.67 13.05
CA ILE A 111 10.57 11.42 12.61
C ILE A 111 11.47 10.49 11.82
N GLY A 112 11.44 10.65 10.50
CA GLY A 112 12.28 9.89 9.61
C GLY A 112 13.54 10.63 9.23
N GLU A 113 14.63 9.91 9.05
CA GLU A 113 15.93 10.50 8.71
C GLU A 113 16.62 9.83 7.52
N ALA A 114 17.39 10.63 6.78
CA ALA A 114 18.28 10.14 5.74
C ALA A 114 19.50 11.04 5.61
N GLU A 115 20.61 10.47 5.13
CA GLU A 115 21.81 11.22 4.77
C GLU A 115 22.29 10.89 3.35
N GLY A 116 23.06 11.81 2.78
CA GLY A 116 23.71 11.61 1.49
C GLY A 116 24.71 12.71 1.17
N PHE A 117 25.34 12.62 0.00
CA PHE A 117 26.23 13.67 -0.48
C PHE A 117 25.44 14.91 -0.89
N LYS A 118 26.03 16.08 -0.66
CA LYS A 118 25.40 17.35 -1.02
C LYS A 118 25.50 17.58 -2.52
N SER A 119 24.35 17.51 -3.20
CA SER A 119 24.12 18.02 -4.56
C SER A 119 22.63 18.30 -4.73
N ASP A 120 22.24 19.03 -5.78
CA ASP A 120 20.83 19.37 -5.99
C ASP A 120 19.95 18.11 -6.09
N LYS A 121 20.33 17.16 -6.97
CA LYS A 121 19.57 15.91 -7.14
C LYS A 121 19.59 15.05 -5.88
N GLN A 122 20.75 14.91 -5.24
CA GLN A 122 20.88 14.05 -4.06
C GLN A 122 20.13 14.62 -2.86
N SER A 123 20.04 15.94 -2.72
CA SER A 123 19.25 16.57 -1.64
C SER A 123 17.78 16.19 -1.72
N LEU A 124 17.22 16.08 -2.94
CA LEU A 124 15.83 15.64 -3.14
C LEU A 124 15.66 14.15 -2.83
N ILE A 125 16.63 13.32 -3.23
CA ILE A 125 16.64 11.89 -2.90
C ILE A 125 16.69 11.70 -1.38
N VAL A 126 17.53 12.46 -0.68
CA VAL A 126 17.63 12.42 0.78
C VAL A 126 16.31 12.87 1.43
N ALA A 127 15.66 13.91 0.90
CA ALA A 127 14.37 14.38 1.40
C ALA A 127 13.24 13.35 1.21
N ALA A 128 13.19 12.70 0.05
CA ALA A 128 12.22 11.62 -0.20
C ALA A 128 12.50 10.42 0.72
N ARG A 129 13.77 10.03 0.90
CA ARG A 129 14.16 8.93 1.79
C ARG A 129 13.86 9.20 3.26
N SER A 130 14.13 10.41 3.77
CA SER A 130 13.77 10.76 5.15
C SER A 130 12.25 10.72 5.36
N THR A 131 11.48 11.06 4.33
CA THR A 131 10.02 10.94 4.34
C THR A 131 9.57 9.47 4.35
N LEU A 132 10.18 8.62 3.52
CA LEU A 132 9.91 7.18 3.52
C LEU A 132 10.25 6.52 4.86
N ASP A 133 11.35 6.91 5.49
CA ASP A 133 11.72 6.41 6.83
C ASP A 133 10.68 6.83 7.88
N ALA A 134 10.14 8.06 7.81
CA ALA A 134 9.08 8.52 8.71
C ALA A 134 7.78 7.71 8.50
N ILE A 135 7.43 7.45 7.23
CA ILE A 135 6.27 6.63 6.86
C ILE A 135 6.44 5.20 7.38
N ARG A 136 7.63 4.60 7.22
CA ARG A 136 7.93 3.25 7.72
C ARG A 136 7.67 3.14 9.21
N GLN A 137 8.06 4.15 9.99
CA GLN A 137 7.78 4.19 11.43
C GLN A 137 6.29 4.30 11.73
N ALA A 138 5.53 5.02 10.90
CA ALA A 138 4.09 5.21 11.09
C ALA A 138 3.24 3.96 10.80
N ILE A 139 3.67 3.11 9.86
CA ILE A 139 2.91 1.91 9.46
C ILE A 139 3.55 0.59 9.89
N GLU A 140 4.72 0.63 10.53
CA GLU A 140 5.51 -0.53 10.94
C GLU A 140 5.76 -1.54 9.80
N PHE A 141 5.95 -1.03 8.59
CA PHE A 141 6.06 -1.84 7.38
C PHE A 141 7.11 -1.26 6.43
N ASP A 142 8.13 -2.06 6.11
CA ASP A 142 9.28 -1.65 5.29
C ASP A 142 9.16 -2.25 3.89
N CYS A 143 8.44 -1.55 3.01
CA CYS A 143 8.15 -2.03 1.65
C CYS A 143 8.29 -0.98 0.55
N PHE A 144 8.70 0.24 0.92
CA PHE A 144 8.72 1.37 -0.02
C PHE A 144 10.14 1.71 -0.43
N ILE A 145 10.34 1.78 -1.74
CA ILE A 145 11.61 2.10 -2.35
C ILE A 145 11.39 3.33 -3.23
N LEU A 146 12.24 4.34 -3.05
CA LEU A 146 12.30 5.45 -3.97
C LEU A 146 12.86 4.96 -5.31
N GLU A 147 12.03 4.97 -6.34
CA GLU A 147 12.40 4.50 -7.68
C GLU A 147 13.00 5.64 -8.51
N ASP A 148 12.33 6.80 -8.53
CA ASP A 148 12.79 7.95 -9.32
C ASP A 148 12.27 9.30 -8.79
N ILE A 149 12.99 10.36 -9.14
CA ILE A 149 12.61 11.76 -8.94
C ILE A 149 12.89 12.54 -10.22
N GLN A 150 11.84 13.15 -10.79
CA GLN A 150 11.92 13.91 -12.02
C GLN A 150 11.33 15.32 -11.87
N TYR A 151 11.79 16.23 -12.71
CA TYR A 151 11.16 17.53 -12.91
C TYR A 151 10.26 17.50 -14.14
N THR A 152 9.15 18.22 -14.06
CA THR A 152 8.31 18.52 -15.21
C THR A 152 7.79 19.96 -15.15
N LYS A 153 7.06 20.39 -16.18
CA LYS A 153 6.38 21.68 -16.22
C LYS A 153 4.89 21.45 -16.42
N ILE A 154 4.06 21.96 -15.51
CA ILE A 154 2.59 21.83 -15.55
C ILE A 154 2.01 23.23 -15.47
N ALA A 155 1.23 23.62 -16.49
CA ALA A 155 0.57 24.93 -16.55
C ALA A 155 1.51 26.14 -16.38
N GLY A 156 2.78 26.03 -16.79
CA GLY A 156 3.77 27.10 -16.61
C GLY A 156 4.67 26.90 -15.39
N GLU A 157 4.23 26.11 -14.41
CA GLU A 157 4.91 25.90 -13.14
C GLU A 157 5.85 24.71 -13.15
N LYS A 158 6.98 24.82 -12.46
CA LYS A 158 7.90 23.69 -12.28
C LYS A 158 7.30 22.75 -11.24
N ALA A 159 7.19 21.47 -11.58
CA ALA A 159 6.69 20.44 -10.67
C ALA A 159 7.73 19.35 -10.47
N LEU A 160 7.73 18.75 -9.29
CA LEU A 160 8.49 17.55 -8.98
C LEU A 160 7.56 16.33 -9.02
N ILE A 161 8.00 15.27 -9.67
CA ILE A 161 7.33 13.97 -9.70
C ILE A 161 8.22 12.97 -8.97
N VAL A 162 7.64 12.17 -8.08
CA VAL A 162 8.30 11.10 -7.34
C VAL A 162 7.60 9.79 -7.66
N ALA A 163 8.37 8.77 -8.01
CA ALA A 163 7.91 7.40 -8.18
C ALA A 163 8.43 6.53 -7.02
N ILE A 164 7.53 5.75 -6.42
CA ILE A 164 7.81 4.90 -5.27
C ILE A 164 7.33 3.50 -5.61
N ASN A 165 8.24 2.54 -5.56
CA ASN A 165 7.91 1.14 -5.71
C ASN A 165 7.52 0.55 -4.35
N GLN A 166 6.38 -0.11 -4.30
CA GLN A 166 5.94 -0.90 -3.16
C GLN A 166 6.10 -2.39 -3.46
N ILE A 167 6.82 -3.12 -2.61
CA ILE A 167 6.99 -4.57 -2.76
C ILE A 167 6.19 -5.30 -1.69
N ASN A 168 5.16 -6.05 -2.08
CA ASN A 168 4.36 -6.85 -1.14
C ASN A 168 4.16 -8.28 -1.68
N ASN A 169 4.58 -9.29 -0.93
CA ASN A 169 4.51 -10.71 -1.31
C ASN A 169 5.06 -10.99 -2.72
N GLY A 170 6.18 -10.35 -3.08
CA GLY A 170 6.83 -10.48 -4.39
C GLY A 170 6.11 -9.77 -5.54
N LYS A 171 5.01 -9.04 -5.28
CA LYS A 171 4.37 -8.17 -6.28
C LYS A 171 4.84 -6.74 -6.09
N GLU A 172 5.25 -6.13 -7.20
CA GLU A 172 5.65 -4.72 -7.27
C GLU A 172 4.44 -3.85 -7.65
N ASN A 173 4.31 -2.70 -7.00
CA ASN A 173 3.28 -1.71 -7.31
C ASN A 173 3.88 -0.30 -7.25
N ILE A 174 3.96 0.35 -8.41
CA ILE A 174 4.47 1.71 -8.50
C ILE A 174 3.36 2.70 -8.14
N SER A 175 3.68 3.60 -7.22
CA SER A 175 2.86 4.75 -6.85
C SER A 175 3.61 6.04 -7.21
N VAL A 176 2.88 7.01 -7.76
CA VAL A 176 3.45 8.27 -8.22
C VAL A 176 2.78 9.43 -7.50
N GLY A 177 3.57 10.41 -7.10
CA GLY A 177 3.10 11.63 -6.47
C GLY A 177 3.78 12.85 -7.07
N ALA A 178 3.13 14.00 -6.96
CA ALA A 178 3.65 15.24 -7.50
C ALA A 178 3.42 16.42 -6.56
N SER A 179 4.28 17.43 -6.67
CA SER A 179 4.15 18.73 -6.02
C SER A 179 4.62 19.83 -6.95
N ILE A 180 3.91 20.97 -6.97
CA ILE A 180 4.44 22.20 -7.55
C ILE A 180 5.64 22.64 -6.69
N ILE A 181 6.68 23.16 -7.35
CA ILE A 181 7.84 23.76 -6.71
C ILE A 181 7.58 25.25 -6.59
N GLU A 182 7.26 25.68 -5.37
CA GLU A 182 7.11 27.08 -5.01
C GLU A 182 8.50 27.65 -4.66
N ASP A 183 8.86 27.67 -3.38
CA ASP A 183 10.11 28.28 -2.91
C ASP A 183 11.21 27.27 -2.60
N ASN A 184 10.85 26.03 -2.32
CA ASN A 184 11.78 25.05 -1.74
C ASN A 184 11.63 23.66 -2.36
N GLN A 185 12.70 23.19 -2.99
CA GLN A 185 12.72 21.91 -3.68
C GLN A 185 12.70 20.72 -2.72
N ILE A 186 13.34 20.82 -1.54
CA ILE A 186 13.32 19.78 -0.51
C ILE A 186 11.89 19.58 -0.01
N ASP A 187 11.22 20.67 0.31
CA ASP A 187 9.83 20.68 0.74
C ASP A 187 8.91 20.05 -0.33
N SER A 188 9.14 20.41 -1.59
CA SER A 188 8.40 19.85 -2.74
C SER A 188 8.65 18.34 -2.91
N ALA A 189 9.86 17.86 -2.64
CA ALA A 189 10.20 16.44 -2.67
C ALA A 189 9.48 15.65 -1.56
N ILE A 190 9.43 16.21 -0.35
CA ILE A 190 8.68 15.63 0.77
C ILE A 190 7.19 15.56 0.42
N LYS A 191 6.61 16.67 -0.04
CA LYS A 191 5.20 16.77 -0.44
C LYS A 191 4.85 15.80 -1.57
N ALA A 192 5.68 15.70 -2.60
CA ALA A 192 5.46 14.77 -3.71
C ALA A 192 5.56 13.31 -3.24
N THR A 193 6.49 12.99 -2.34
CA THR A 193 6.64 11.65 -1.73
C THR A 193 5.39 11.28 -0.92
N LEU A 194 4.91 12.19 -0.07
CA LEU A 194 3.66 11.98 0.67
C LEU A 194 2.45 11.86 -0.27
N ASN A 195 2.40 12.65 -1.34
CA ASN A 195 1.31 12.57 -2.32
C ASN A 195 1.23 11.19 -2.99
N ALA A 196 2.37 10.54 -3.22
CA ALA A 196 2.45 9.21 -3.80
C ALA A 196 1.88 8.13 -2.85
N ILE A 197 2.08 8.28 -1.53
CA ILE A 197 1.75 7.25 -0.54
C ILE A 197 0.42 7.50 0.18
N ASN A 198 0.10 8.75 0.56
CA ASN A 198 -1.07 9.09 1.39
C ASN A 198 -2.41 8.64 0.79
N ARG A 199 -2.49 8.32 -0.52
CA ARG A 199 -3.69 7.79 -1.16
C ARG A 199 -3.92 6.30 -0.90
N LYS A 200 -2.88 5.55 -0.54
CA LYS A 200 -2.90 4.10 -0.35
C LYS A 200 -2.49 3.68 1.06
N ILE A 201 -1.93 4.59 1.86
CA ILE A 201 -1.37 4.27 3.16
C ILE A 201 -2.40 3.68 4.14
N CYS A 202 -3.67 4.08 4.02
CA CYS A 202 -4.77 3.52 4.80
C CYS A 202 -4.95 2.00 4.64
N LEU A 203 -4.48 1.44 3.52
CA LEU A 203 -4.57 0.00 3.21
C LEU A 203 -3.45 -0.82 3.87
N LEU A 204 -2.47 -0.17 4.49
CA LEU A 204 -1.21 -0.81 4.91
C LEU A 204 -0.98 -0.79 6.41
N ILE A 205 -1.84 -0.10 7.17
CA ILE A 205 -1.77 -0.08 8.63
C ILE A 205 -2.35 -1.39 9.16
N LYS A 206 -1.67 -1.97 10.15
CA LYS A 206 -2.22 -3.05 10.97
C LYS A 206 -2.94 -2.40 12.15
N ASP A 207 -4.18 -2.82 12.40
CA ASP A 207 -4.94 -2.47 13.61
C ASP A 207 -4.20 -2.88 14.90
#